data_AF-A0A5K1F1P7-F1
#
_entry.id   AF-A0A5K1F1P7-F1
#
_cell.length_a   1.000
_cell.length_b   1.000
_cell.length_c   1.000
_cell.angle_alpha   90.00
_cell.angle_beta   90.00
_cell.angle_gamma   90.00
#
_symmetry.space_group_name_H-M   'P 1'
#
loop_
_entity.id
_entity.type
_entity.pdbx_description
1 polymer ?
#
loop_
_entity_poly.entity_id
_entity_poly.type
_entity_poly.pdbx_seq_one_letter_code
_entity_poly.pdbx_strand_id
1 'polypeptide(L)' 'FESALRACCGSGGPYNYNPNAACGEAVVNACEDPSKFVNWDGIHLTEKAYETIANGLLSGQFTEPALKKPKVCR' A
#
# COMPACT_ATOMS: atom_id res chain seq x y z
N PHE A 1 -7.22 7.43 -0.51
CA PHE A 1 -6.61 7.13 0.78
C PHE A 1 -6.95 8.23 1.77
N GLU A 2 -7.28 7.87 3.01
CA GLU A 2 -7.51 8.79 4.13
C GLU A 2 -6.18 9.16 4.84
N SER A 3 -5.16 8.30 4.75
CA SER A 3 -3.80 8.61 5.20
C SER A 3 -2.74 7.97 4.32
N ALA A 4 -1.72 8.75 3.99
CA ALA A 4 -0.52 8.27 3.29
C ALA A 4 0.64 7.93 4.25
N LEU A 5 0.79 8.71 5.34
CA LEU A 5 1.95 8.62 6.23
C LEU A 5 1.73 7.71 7.43
N ARG A 6 0.51 7.67 7.99
CA ARG A 6 0.19 6.78 9.11
C ARG A 6 0.07 5.33 8.63
N ALA A 7 0.75 4.40 9.30
CA ALA A 7 0.63 2.96 9.09
C ALA A 7 -0.73 2.43 9.56
N CYS A 8 -1.36 1.57 8.76
CA CYS A 8 -2.60 0.90 9.12
C CYS A 8 -2.40 -0.07 10.29
N CYS A 9 -1.35 -0.88 10.24
CA CYS A 9 -1.00 -1.87 11.24
C CYS A 9 0.20 -1.37 12.06
N GLY A 10 0.00 -1.29 13.38
CA GLY A 10 0.99 -0.70 14.27
C GLY A 10 0.61 -0.74 15.74
N SER A 11 1.53 -0.29 16.59
CA SER A 11 1.39 -0.26 18.06
C SER A 11 1.46 1.15 18.65
N GLY A 12 1.15 2.18 17.85
CA GLY A 12 1.24 3.59 18.26
C GLY A 12 2.56 4.25 17.86
N GLY A 13 2.92 5.35 18.54
CA GLY A 13 4.08 6.18 18.19
C GLY A 13 3.84 7.10 16.97
N PRO A 14 4.86 7.88 16.56
CA PRO A 14 4.79 8.70 15.36
C PRO A 14 4.42 7.85 14.13
N TYR A 15 3.44 8.33 13.36
CA TYR A 15 2.92 7.62 12.19
C TYR A 15 2.36 6.21 12.46
N ASN A 16 2.07 5.86 13.72
CA ASN A 16 1.67 4.51 14.12
C ASN A 16 2.73 3.43 13.85
N TYR A 17 4.02 3.80 13.81
CA TYR A 17 5.12 2.88 13.57
C TYR A 17 5.98 2.67 14.82
N ASN A 18 6.38 1.42 15.06
CA ASN A 18 7.31 1.02 16.10
C ASN A 18 8.27 -0.05 15.56
N PRO A 19 9.59 0.22 15.46
CA PRO A 19 10.56 -0.72 14.89
C PRO A 19 10.74 -2.00 15.72
N ASN A 20 10.26 -2.02 16.97
CA ASN A 20 10.37 -3.16 17.87
C ASN A 20 9.06 -3.97 18.01
N ALA A 21 8.05 -3.69 17.19
CA ALA A 21 6.76 -4.36 17.27
C ALA A 21 6.18 -4.56 15.87
N ALA A 22 6.39 -5.75 15.30
CA ALA A 22 5.96 -6.08 13.96
C ALA A 22 4.48 -6.48 13.87
N CYS A 23 3.86 -6.25 12.71
CA CYS A 23 2.52 -6.74 12.43
C CYS A 23 2.41 -8.26 12.58
N GLY A 24 1.38 -8.70 13.32
CA GLY A 24 1.20 -10.11 13.70
C GLY A 24 1.61 -10.43 15.14
N GLU A 25 2.29 -9.50 15.84
CA GLU A 25 2.55 -9.62 17.27
C GLU A 25 1.32 -9.24 18.12
N ALA A 26 1.21 -9.81 19.33
CA ALA A 26 0.00 -9.74 20.17
C ALA A 26 -0.46 -8.32 20.57
N VAL A 27 0.41 -7.32 20.46
CA VAL A 27 0.13 -5.92 20.84
C VAL A 27 0.00 -4.97 19.64
N VAL A 28 0.07 -5.51 18.41
CA VAL A 28 0.02 -4.74 17.18
C VAL A 28 -1.35 -4.93 16.53
N ASN A 29 -2.05 -3.82 16.30
CA ASN A 29 -3.40 -3.85 15.73
C ASN A 29 -3.39 -3.25 14.33
N ALA A 30 -4.12 -3.89 13.42
CA ALA A 30 -4.46 -3.34 12.12
C ALA A 30 -5.64 -2.36 12.22
N CYS A 31 -5.65 -1.38 11.33
CA CYS A 31 -6.81 -0.51 11.11
C CYS A 31 -7.99 -1.32 10.56
N GLU A 32 -9.21 -0.80 10.74
CA GLU A 32 -10.45 -1.51 10.34
C GLU A 32 -10.55 -1.75 8.83
N ASP A 33 -10.11 -0.78 8.02
CA ASP A 33 -10.14 -0.87 6.56
C ASP A 33 -8.77 -0.48 5.97
N PRO A 34 -7.91 -1.47 5.67
CA PRO A 34 -6.60 -1.25 5.07
C PRO A 34 -6.66 -0.58 3.68
N SER A 35 -7.79 -0.64 2.97
CA SER A 35 -7.90 -0.04 1.63
C SER A 35 -7.86 1.50 1.66
N LYS A 36 -8.12 2.09 2.82
CA LYS A 36 -8.08 3.54 3.04
C LYS A 36 -6.68 4.07 3.34
N PHE A 37 -5.69 3.22 3.58
CA PHE A 37 -4.33 3.63 3.94
C PHE A 37 -3.34 3.30 2.82
N VAL A 38 -2.31 4.12 2.64
CA VAL A 38 -1.20 3.81 1.72
C VAL A 38 -0.20 2.86 2.37
N ASN A 39 0.15 3.12 3.62
CA ASN A 39 1.17 2.40 4.37
C ASN A 39 0.55 1.29 5.23
N TRP A 40 1.12 0.09 5.17
CA TRP A 40 0.70 -1.06 5.97
C TRP A 40 1.33 -1.02 7.37
N ASP A 41 2.65 -1.16 7.50
CA ASP A 41 3.34 -1.43 8.77
C ASP A 41 4.52 -0.49 9.08
N GLY A 42 4.63 0.61 8.35
CA GLY A 42 5.75 1.54 8.38
C GLY A 42 6.86 1.24 7.36
N ILE A 43 6.85 0.07 6.73
CA ILE A 43 7.85 -0.37 5.76
C ILE A 43 7.20 -0.74 4.42
N HIS A 44 6.09 -1.47 4.46
CA HIS A 44 5.35 -1.98 3.31
C HIS A 44 4.12 -1.12 3.00
N LEU A 45 3.65 -1.21 1.75
CA LEU A 45 2.39 -0.61 1.31
C LEU A 45 1.22 -1.57 1.52
N THR A 46 0.02 -1.02 1.62
CA THR A 46 -1.21 -1.82 1.63
C THR A 46 -1.45 -2.45 0.26
N GLU A 47 -2.26 -3.51 0.21
CA GLU A 47 -2.69 -4.12 -1.05
C GLU A 47 -3.32 -3.07 -1.99
N LYS A 48 -4.16 -2.18 -1.47
CA LYS A 48 -4.81 -1.14 -2.29
C LYS A 48 -3.82 -0.15 -2.89
N ALA A 49 -2.74 0.17 -2.17
CA ALA A 49 -1.68 1.00 -2.70
C ALA A 49 -0.90 0.29 -3.81
N TYR A 50 -0.55 -0.99 -3.62
CA TYR A 50 0.06 -1.79 -4.68
C TYR A 50 -0.85 -1.95 -5.91
N GLU A 51 -2.14 -2.18 -5.73
CA GLU A 51 -3.13 -2.25 -6.81
C GLU A 51 -3.16 -0.93 -7.61
N THR A 52 -3.14 0.20 -6.91
CA THR A 52 -3.11 1.53 -7.55
C THR A 52 -1.85 1.73 -8.38
N ILE A 53 -0.68 1.35 -7.84
CA ILE A 53 0.61 1.42 -8.56
C ILE A 53 0.55 0.50 -9.78
N ALA A 54 0.11 -0.74 -9.62
CA ALA A 54 0.02 -1.71 -10.70
C ALA A 54 -0.91 -1.21 -11.83
N ASN A 55 -2.08 -0.68 -11.49
CA ASN A 55 -3.01 -0.10 -12.46
C ASN A 55 -2.40 1.10 -13.20
N GLY A 56 -1.66 1.95 -12.48
CA GLY A 56 -0.90 3.05 -13.09
C GLY A 56 0.13 2.54 -14.11
N LEU A 57 0.93 1.55 -13.74
CA LEU A 57 1.93 0.95 -14.64
C LEU A 57 1.26 0.29 -15.86
N LEU A 58 0.23 -0.51 -15.64
CA LEU A 58 -0.51 -1.23 -16.69
C LEU A 58 -1.27 -0.29 -17.63
N SER A 59 -1.62 0.92 -17.20
CA SER A 59 -2.19 1.95 -18.08
C SER A 59 -1.20 2.40 -19.16
N GLY A 60 0.10 2.21 -18.94
CA GLY A 60 1.19 2.61 -19.82
C GLY A 60 1.58 4.09 -19.71
N GLN A 61 0.87 4.90 -18.91
CA GLN A 61 1.16 6.33 -18.75
C GLN A 61 2.44 6.61 -17.95
N PHE A 62 2.85 5.68 -17.07
CA PHE A 62 3.96 5.86 -16.14
C PHE A 62 5.16 4.94 -16.42
N THR A 63 5.29 4.42 -17.64
CA THR A 63 6.40 3.55 -18.05
C THR A 63 7.14 4.13 -19.25
N GLU A 64 8.46 3.91 -19.34
CA GLU A 64 9.26 4.23 -20.52
C GLU A 64 10.02 2.96 -20.99
N PRO A 65 9.73 2.44 -22.19
CA PRO A 65 8.69 2.90 -23.10
C PRO A 65 7.28 2.67 -22.54
N ALA A 66 6.31 3.46 -23.02
CA ALA A 66 4.91 3.30 -22.66
C ALA A 66 4.44 1.86 -22.98
N LEU A 67 3.88 1.16 -21.99
CA LEU A 67 3.31 -0.16 -22.21
C LEU A 67 2.16 -0.05 -23.20
N LYS A 68 2.28 -0.75 -24.33
CA LYS A 68 1.21 -0.83 -25.32
C LYS A 68 0.12 -1.72 -24.75
N LYS A 69 -1.12 -1.23 -24.75
CA LYS A 69 -2.27 -2.09 -24.42
C LYS A 69 -2.19 -3.35 -25.31
N PRO A 70 -2.27 -4.56 -24.73
CA PRO A 70 -2.23 -5.78 -25.52
C PRO A 70 -3.34 -5.69 -26.57
N LYS A 71 -2.99 -5.94 -27.84
CA LYS A 71 -4.00 -6.11 -28.88
C LYS A 71 -4.83 -7.31 -28.46
N VAL A 72 -6.09 -7.08 -28.09
CA VAL A 72 -7.03 -8.19 -27.87
C VAL A 72 -7.14 -8.90 -29.21
N CYS A 73 -6.62 -10.13 -29.29
CA CYS A 73 -6.91 -11.00 -30.42
C CYS A 73 -8.41 -11.27 -30.40
N ARG A 74 -9.11 -10.81 -31.44
CA ARG A 74 -10.54 -11.03 -31.62
C ARG A 74 -10.76 -12.32 -32.41
#